data_AF-A0A918CEL6-F1
#
_entry.id   AF-A0A918CEL6-F1
#
_cell.length_a   1.000
_cell.length_b   1.000
_cell.length_c   1.000
_cell.angle_alpha   90.00
_cell.angle_beta   90.00
_cell.angle_gamma   90.00
#
_symmetry.space_group_name_H-M   'P 1'
#
loop_
_entity.id
_entity.type
_entity.pdbx_description
1 polymer ?
#
loop_
_entity_poly.entity_id
_entity_poly.type
_entity_poly.pdbx_seq_one_letter_code
_entity_poly.pdbx_strand_id
1 'polypeptide(L)'
;MFMFNCQLCGRTVPLHTPVQRVVLETRPKSYPPRENIYPPVPAEGAKGSRKNRSKKARSARLKRNDPGGQGSEIVREVLSCAECALRYGP
;
A
#
# COMPACT_ATOMS: atom_id res chain seq x y z
N MET A 1 -2.95 23.24 12.65
CA MET A 1 -3.20 23.86 11.33
C MET A 1 -2.07 23.40 10.41
N PHE A 2 -2.26 22.36 9.58
CA PHE A 2 -1.16 21.79 8.78
C PHE A 2 -1.13 22.38 7.38
N MET A 3 -0.18 23.29 7.17
CA MET A 3 0.33 23.65 5.84
C MET A 3 1.51 22.73 5.53
N PHE A 4 1.71 22.37 4.26
CA PHE A 4 2.88 21.60 3.84
C PHE A 4 3.54 22.24 2.63
N ASN A 5 4.83 22.01 2.46
CA ASN A 5 5.53 22.45 1.25
C ASN A 5 5.54 21.32 0.24
N CYS A 6 5.11 21.61 -0.99
CA CYS A 6 5.24 20.70 -2.11
C CYS A 6 6.73 20.41 -2.34
N GLN A 7 7.14 19.15 -2.30
CA GLN A 7 8.54 18.77 -2.46
C GLN A 7 9.02 18.82 -3.92
N LEU A 8 8.12 19.07 -4.87
CA LEU A 8 8.43 19.22 -6.30
C LEU A 8 8.60 20.67 -6.74
N CYS A 9 7.76 21.58 -6.26
CA CYS A 9 7.80 23.00 -6.65
C CYS A 9 8.07 23.97 -5.50
N GLY A 10 8.19 23.49 -4.27
CA GLY A 10 8.51 24.30 -3.10
C GLY A 10 7.36 25.14 -2.54
N ARG A 11 6.21 25.23 -3.25
CA ARG A 11 5.08 26.06 -2.80
C ARG A 11 4.48 25.57 -1.48
N THR A 12 4.15 26.49 -0.60
CA THR A 12 3.37 26.20 0.60
C THR A 12 1.91 26.02 0.22
N VAL A 13 1.37 24.86 0.53
CA VAL A 13 -0.01 24.48 0.24
C VAL A 13 -0.90 24.86 1.43
N PRO A 14 -2.03 25.54 1.19
CA PRO A 14 -2.92 25.98 2.26
C PRO A 14 -3.62 24.79 2.91
N LEU A 15 -4.26 25.08 4.05
CA LEU A 15 -5.03 24.09 4.78
C LEU A 15 -6.19 23.52 4.01
N HIS A 16 -6.62 22.34 4.45
CA HIS A 16 -7.72 21.59 3.85
C HIS A 16 -7.50 21.21 2.39
N THR A 17 -6.28 21.39 1.87
CA THR A 17 -5.88 20.85 0.58
C THR A 17 -5.33 19.44 0.78
N PRO A 18 -5.84 18.43 0.05
CA PRO A 18 -5.33 17.07 0.19
C PRO A 18 -3.89 16.97 -0.31
N VAL A 19 -3.03 16.35 0.51
CA VAL A 19 -1.66 15.99 0.12
C VAL A 19 -1.73 14.83 -0.88
N GLN A 20 -1.01 14.95 -1.99
CA GLN A 20 -0.85 13.87 -2.96
C GLN A 20 0.53 13.25 -2.79
N ARG A 21 0.62 11.91 -2.88
CA ARG A 21 1.90 11.19 -2.91
C ARG A 21 2.20 10.82 -4.35
N VAL A 22 3.32 11.32 -4.86
CA VAL A 22 3.79 11.03 -6.21
C VAL A 22 4.99 10.12 -6.11
N VAL A 23 4.93 8.99 -6.81
CA VAL A 23 6.05 8.07 -6.97
C VAL A 23 6.93 8.59 -8.10
N LEU A 24 8.16 8.98 -7.79
CA LEU A 24 9.11 9.48 -8.79
C LEU A 24 9.96 8.35 -9.37
N GLU A 25 10.33 7.38 -8.54
CA GLU A 25 11.25 6.32 -8.94
C GLU A 25 10.78 4.99 -8.36
N THR A 26 10.74 3.98 -9.23
CA THR A 26 10.53 2.58 -8.84
C THR A 26 11.72 1.75 -9.30
N ARG A 27 12.00 0.66 -8.59
CA ARG A 27 13.01 -0.32 -9.01
C ARG A 27 12.39 -1.70 -9.10
N PRO A 28 12.82 -2.55 -10.06
CA PRO A 28 12.44 -3.95 -10.07
C PRO A 28 13.00 -4.65 -8.83
N LYS A 29 12.21 -5.55 -8.25
CA LYS A 29 12.59 -6.37 -7.10
C LYS A 29 12.14 -7.81 -7.34
N SER A 30 13.09 -8.73 -7.15
CA SER A 30 12.76 -10.15 -7.00
C SER A 30 12.51 -10.44 -5.52
N TYR A 31 11.35 -11.04 -5.25
CA TYR A 31 10.93 -11.49 -3.95
C TYR A 31 11.22 -12.99 -3.83
N PRO A 32 12.00 -13.43 -2.85
CA PRO A 32 12.32 -14.85 -2.67
C PRO A 32 11.07 -15.63 -2.22
N PRO A 33 11.06 -16.96 -2.45
CA PRO A 33 10.04 -17.83 -1.89
C PRO A 33 10.03 -17.76 -0.36
N ARG A 34 8.84 -17.86 0.21
CA ARG A 34 8.58 -17.76 1.65
C ARG A 34 7.64 -18.87 2.08
N GLU A 35 8.07 -19.65 3.06
CA GLU A 35 7.27 -20.75 3.58
C GLU A 35 6.31 -20.28 4.66
N ASN A 36 5.23 -21.02 4.87
CA ASN A 36 4.41 -20.92 6.07
C ASN A 36 3.76 -19.53 6.32
N ILE A 37 3.35 -18.82 5.28
CA ILE A 37 2.73 -17.49 5.38
C ILE A 37 1.23 -17.58 5.70
N TYR A 38 0.74 -16.62 6.49
CA TYR A 38 -0.69 -16.46 6.73
C TYR A 38 -1.39 -15.98 5.46
N PRO A 39 -2.46 -16.65 5.01
CA PRO A 39 -3.19 -16.20 3.84
C PRO A 39 -3.74 -14.79 4.07
N PRO A 40 -3.82 -13.96 2.99
CA PRO A 40 -4.43 -12.64 3.10
C PRO A 40 -5.82 -12.76 3.70
N VAL A 41 -6.18 -11.82 4.57
CA VAL A 41 -7.57 -11.73 5.04
C VAL A 41 -8.46 -11.56 3.80
N PRO A 42 -9.53 -12.36 3.65
CA PRO A 42 -10.44 -12.16 2.53
C PRO A 42 -10.94 -10.71 2.55
N ALA A 43 -10.98 -10.09 1.37
CA ALA A 43 -11.38 -8.70 1.19
C ALA A 43 -12.74 -8.42 1.86
N GLU A 44 -12.95 -7.18 2.28
CA GLU A 44 -14.12 -6.78 3.06
C GLU A 44 -15.42 -7.25 2.40
N GLY A 45 -16.20 -8.03 3.15
CA GLY A 45 -17.40 -8.71 2.66
C GLY A 45 -17.68 -10.02 3.41
N ALA A 46 -16.66 -10.65 3.99
CA ALA A 46 -16.85 -11.77 4.91
C ALA A 46 -17.30 -11.27 6.30
N LYS A 47 -18.52 -10.71 6.40
CA LYS A 47 -19.24 -10.45 7.65
C LYS A 47 -19.61 -11.77 8.35
N GLY A 48 -18.61 -12.56 8.72
CA GLY A 48 -18.76 -13.71 9.59
C GLY A 48 -18.50 -13.27 11.02
N SER A 49 -19.56 -13.18 11.81
CA SER A 49 -19.56 -12.85 13.23
C SER A 49 -18.39 -13.52 13.99
N ARG A 50 -17.64 -12.73 14.77
CA ARG A 50 -16.47 -13.19 15.54
C ARG A 50 -16.74 -14.37 16.48
N LYS A 51 -18.01 -14.67 16.78
CA LYS A 51 -18.42 -15.64 17.80
C LYS A 51 -18.59 -17.09 17.31
N ASN A 52 -18.75 -17.33 15.99
CA ASN A 52 -19.02 -18.68 15.46
C ASN A 52 -18.01 -19.15 14.39
N ARG A 53 -16.73 -18.77 14.46
CA ARG A 53 -15.72 -19.38 13.59
C ARG A 53 -15.36 -20.76 14.10
N SER A 54 -15.96 -21.78 13.48
CA SER A 54 -15.63 -23.18 13.70
C SER A 54 -14.12 -23.44 13.57
N LYS A 55 -13.60 -24.48 14.24
CA LYS A 55 -12.20 -24.94 14.09
C LYS A 55 -11.81 -25.12 12.61
N LYS A 56 -12.78 -25.45 11.74
CA LYS A 56 -12.64 -25.56 10.27
C LYS A 56 -12.30 -24.23 9.59
N ALA A 57 -12.89 -23.11 10.01
CA ALA A 57 -12.52 -21.76 9.52
C ALA A 57 -11.13 -21.30 10.01
N ARG A 58 -10.69 -21.82 11.16
CA ARG A 58 -9.32 -21.62 11.68
C ARG A 58 -8.30 -22.48 10.91
N SER A 59 -8.67 -23.71 10.55
CA SER A 59 -7.91 -24.60 9.66
C SER A 59 -7.88 -24.10 8.21
N ALA A 60 -8.86 -23.34 7.73
CA ALA A 60 -8.76 -22.69 6.42
C ALA A 60 -7.65 -21.61 6.34
N ARG A 61 -7.09 -21.20 7.49
CA ARG A 61 -5.84 -20.43 7.60
C ARG A 61 -4.60 -21.32 7.68
N LEU A 62 -4.66 -22.52 7.09
CA LEU A 62 -3.47 -23.32 6.85
C LEU A 62 -2.44 -22.41 6.17
N LYS A 63 -1.29 -22.29 6.83
CA LYS A 63 -0.18 -21.49 6.35
C LYS A 63 0.18 -22.01 4.96
N ARG A 64 0.32 -21.10 3.99
CA ARG A 64 0.67 -21.45 2.61
C ARG A 64 2.10 -21.03 2.34
N ASN A 65 2.77 -21.77 1.50
CA ASN A 65 4.04 -21.33 0.93
C ASN A 65 3.71 -20.36 -0.20
N ASP A 66 4.32 -19.18 -0.17
CA ASP A 66 4.26 -18.21 -1.25
C ASP A 66 5.57 -18.36 -2.05
N PRO A 67 5.49 -18.64 -3.35
CA PRO A 67 6.66 -18.91 -4.18
C PRO A 67 7.55 -17.68 -4.42
N GLY A 68 7.15 -16.50 -3.92
CA GLY A 68 7.80 -15.24 -4.27
C GLY A 68 7.41 -14.81 -5.68
N GLY A 69 8.22 -13.96 -6.29
CA GLY A 69 7.94 -13.47 -7.64
C GLY A 69 8.75 -12.24 -8.03
N GLN A 70 8.32 -11.57 -9.09
CA GLN A 70 8.88 -10.31 -9.55
C GLN A 70 7.86 -9.20 -9.32
N GLY A 71 8.34 -8.04 -8.90
CA GLY A 71 7.52 -6.83 -8.79
C GLY A 71 8.40 -5.59 -8.79
N SER A 72 7.84 -4.48 -8.35
CA SER A 72 8.58 -3.23 -8.16
C SER A 72 8.45 -2.73 -6.73
N GLU A 73 9.46 -2.00 -6.29
CA GLU A 73 9.46 -1.24 -5.03
C GLU A 73 9.53 0.24 -5.35
N ILE A 74 8.77 1.05 -4.59
CA ILE A 74 8.90 2.51 -4.62
C ILE A 74 10.22 2.86 -3.95
N VAL A 75 11.12 3.49 -4.72
CA VAL A 75 12.44 3.95 -4.22
C VAL A 75 12.33 5.37 -3.73
N ARG A 76 11.55 6.19 -4.43
CA ARG A 76 11.37 7.60 -4.12
C ARG A 76 9.94 8.01 -4.30
N GLU A 77 9.36 8.51 -3.22
CA GLU A 77 8.05 9.15 -3.19
C GLU A 77 8.19 10.56 -2.62
N VAL A 78 7.31 11.46 -3.05
CA VAL A 78 7.28 12.85 -2.60
C VAL A 78 5.85 13.30 -2.30
N LEU A 79 5.72 14.22 -1.35
CA LEU A 79 4.49 14.94 -1.09
C LEU A 79 4.37 16.10 -2.08
N SER A 80 3.29 16.12 -2.85
CA SER A 80 3.06 17.14 -3.86
C SER A 80 1.71 17.82 -3.70
N CYS A 81 1.63 19.03 -4.25
CA CYS A 81 0.35 19.67 -4.50
C CYS A 81 -0.40 18.96 -5.64
N ALA A 82 -1.69 19.26 -5.80
CA ALA A 82 -2.54 18.66 -6.83
C ALA A 82 -1.99 18.90 -8.26
N GLU A 83 -1.52 20.11 -8.57
CA GLU A 83 -0.95 20.41 -9.90
C GLU A 83 0.31 19.58 -10.20
N CYS A 84 1.24 19.48 -9.25
CA CYS A 84 2.43 18.64 -9.45
C CYS A 84 2.07 17.16 -9.49
N ALA A 85 1.04 16.73 -8.78
CA ALA A 85 0.55 15.36 -8.86
C ALA A 85 0.02 15.03 -10.26
N LEU A 86 -0.73 15.94 -10.89
CA LEU A 86 -1.22 15.74 -12.26
C LEU A 86 -0.09 15.75 -13.30
N ARG A 87 1.01 16.46 -13.03
CA ARG A 87 2.13 16.59 -13.98
C ARG A 87 3.15 15.44 -13.89
N TYR A 88 3.41 14.96 -12.67
CA TYR A 88 4.48 13.98 -12.39
C TYR A 88 3.95 12.63 -11.89
N GLY A 89 2.67 12.54 -11.56
CA GLY A 89 2.01 11.29 -11.22
C GLY A 89 1.85 10.38 -12.43
N PRO A 90 1.73 9.06 -12.21
CA PRO A 90 1.39 8.10 -13.24
C PRO A 90 -0.03 8.30 -13.79
#